data_AF-A0A4U0YR10-F1
#
_entry.id   AF-A0A4U0YR10-F1
#
_cell.length_a   1.000
_cell.length_b   1.000
_cell.length_c   1.000
_cell.angle_alpha   90.00
_cell.angle_beta   90.00
_cell.angle_gamma   90.00
#
_symmetry.space_group_name_H-M   'P 1'
#
loop_
_entity.id
_entity.type
_entity.pdbx_description
1 polymer ?
#
loop_
_entity_poly.entity_id
_entity_poly.type
_entity_poly.pdbx_seq_one_letter_code
_entity_poly.pdbx_strand_id
1 'polypeptide(L)'
;MDLTLGPIQFFWEAPRIRDFYARIADEAPVARVVLGELVCSKRLPFWQGEIPVAVERLKAAGKEVWLTSLALVTLKRERQLTEELVDAGVGVEISDLTTLAYLPKGTPFSVSPLINVYNIGTLDWLAARGAKRICLPNELPLASVARLAAAGAERG
;
A
#
# COMPACT_ATOMS: atom_id res chain seq x y z
N MET A 1 -13.00 0.22 14.98
CA MET A 1 -12.49 1.28 14.10
C MET A 1 -11.28 0.70 13.37
N ASP A 2 -11.34 0.55 12.03
CA ASP A 2 -10.30 -0.08 11.21
C ASP A 2 -9.33 1.01 10.70
N LEU A 3 -8.29 1.30 11.49
CA LEU A 3 -7.28 2.31 11.14
C LEU A 3 -6.11 1.62 10.40
N THR A 4 -5.72 2.22 9.28
CA THR A 4 -4.55 1.79 8.49
C THR A 4 -3.42 2.79 8.64
N LEU A 5 -2.22 2.31 8.96
CA LEU A 5 -0.98 3.07 8.88
C LEU A 5 -0.39 2.98 7.47
N GLY A 6 -0.17 4.12 6.82
CA GLY A 6 0.50 4.18 5.52
C GLY A 6 2.03 4.06 5.60
N PRO A 7 2.71 3.90 4.44
CA PRO A 7 4.16 3.74 4.40
C PRO A 7 4.90 5.02 4.78
N ILE A 8 6.13 4.86 5.25
CA ILE A 8 7.01 5.96 5.64
C ILE A 8 7.39 6.80 4.42
N GLN A 9 7.12 8.11 4.48
CA GLN A 9 7.36 9.06 3.38
C GLN A 9 8.77 9.67 3.39
N PHE A 10 9.48 9.54 4.51
CA PHE A 10 10.79 10.16 4.72
C PHE A 10 11.90 9.13 4.66
N PHE A 11 13.09 9.57 4.26
CA PHE A 11 14.26 8.71 4.33
C PHE A 11 14.72 8.57 5.78
N TRP A 12 14.62 7.35 6.33
CA TRP A 12 15.15 6.97 7.63
C TRP A 12 16.18 5.85 7.46
N GLU A 13 17.17 5.83 8.35
CA GLU A 13 18.13 4.74 8.42
C GLU A 13 17.48 3.48 8.98
N ALA A 14 18.04 2.31 8.63
CA ALA A 14 17.51 1.00 8.99
C ALA A 14 17.19 0.82 10.50
N PRO A 15 18.04 1.26 11.46
CA PRO A 15 17.71 1.12 12.89
C PRO A 15 16.43 1.85 13.28
N ARG A 16 16.21 3.06 12.73
CA ARG A 16 15.00 3.84 12.99
C ARG A 16 13.75 3.20 12.39
N ILE A 17 13.87 2.61 11.19
CA ILE A 17 12.78 1.85 10.55
C ILE A 17 12.39 0.65 11.43
N ARG A 18 13.38 -0.12 11.89
CA ARG A 18 13.19 -1.28 12.75
C ARG A 18 12.47 -0.92 14.05
N ASP A 19 12.99 0.07 14.76
CA ASP A 19 12.42 0.50 16.04
C ASP A 19 11.00 1.05 15.86
N PHE A 20 10.74 1.76 14.76
CA PHE A 20 9.40 2.24 14.43
C PHE A 20 8.41 1.08 14.26
N TYR A 21 8.69 0.11 13.39
CA TYR A 21 7.76 -1.00 13.19
C TYR A 21 7.65 -1.92 14.41
N ALA A 22 8.68 -2.02 15.25
CA ALA A 22 8.57 -2.68 16.54
C ALA A 22 7.53 -2.01 17.45
N ARG A 23 7.59 -0.68 17.59
CA ARG A 23 6.60 0.08 18.36
C ARG A 23 5.20 0.02 17.75
N ILE A 24 5.08 0.02 16.43
CA ILE A 24 3.77 -0.15 15.77
C ILE A 24 3.17 -1.53 16.05
N ALA A 25 3.99 -2.58 16.06
CA ALA A 25 3.54 -3.91 16.40
C ALA A 25 3.04 -3.98 17.86
N ASP A 26 3.80 -3.41 18.78
CA ASP A 26 3.61 -3.63 20.22
C ASP A 26 2.59 -2.65 20.86
N GLU A 27 2.53 -1.41 20.37
CA GLU A 27 1.86 -0.30 21.08
C GLU A 27 0.70 0.32 20.27
N ALA A 28 0.75 0.27 18.93
CA ALA A 28 -0.15 1.10 18.12
C ALA A 28 -1.54 0.45 17.92
N PRO A 29 -2.64 1.21 18.12
CA PRO A 29 -4.01 0.73 17.90
C PRO A 29 -4.43 0.81 16.41
N VAL A 30 -3.57 0.31 15.52
CA VAL A 30 -3.86 0.17 14.08
C VAL A 30 -4.19 -1.29 13.77
N ALA A 31 -5.13 -1.50 12.84
CA ALA A 31 -5.50 -2.84 12.39
C ALA A 31 -4.62 -3.30 11.22
N ARG A 32 -4.20 -2.35 10.36
CA ARG A 32 -3.45 -2.60 9.14
C ARG A 32 -2.22 -1.70 9.04
N VAL A 33 -1.16 -2.23 8.45
CA VAL A 33 0.07 -1.50 8.14
C VAL A 33 0.45 -1.73 6.68
N VAL A 34 0.66 -0.64 5.95
CA VAL A 34 1.28 -0.63 4.63
C VAL A 34 2.74 -0.20 4.83
N LEU A 35 3.70 -1.02 4.41
CA LEU A 35 5.13 -0.73 4.53
C LEU A 35 5.88 -0.99 3.22
N GLY A 36 7.07 -0.45 3.08
CA GLY A 36 7.86 -0.52 1.84
C GLY A 36 8.33 0.87 1.41
N GLU A 37 8.99 0.94 0.25
CA GLU A 37 9.50 2.19 -0.30
C GLU A 37 8.53 2.74 -1.36
N LEU A 38 7.81 3.79 -1.00
CA LEU A 38 6.87 4.47 -1.88
C LEU A 38 7.53 5.54 -2.76
N VAL A 39 8.58 6.21 -2.27
CA VAL A 39 9.00 7.52 -2.76
C VAL A 39 10.09 7.41 -3.82
N CYS A 40 11.18 6.70 -3.53
CA CYS A 40 12.31 6.61 -4.44
C CYS A 40 13.05 5.29 -4.32
N SER A 41 13.14 4.55 -5.43
CA SER A 41 13.85 3.27 -5.52
C SER A 41 15.31 3.32 -5.06
N LYS A 42 15.96 4.50 -5.09
CA LYS A 42 17.33 4.69 -4.63
C LYS A 42 17.48 4.62 -3.11
N ARG A 43 16.41 4.75 -2.33
CA ARG A 43 16.41 4.66 -0.86
C ARG A 43 16.34 3.22 -0.38
N LEU A 44 15.65 2.37 -1.13
CA LEU A 44 15.36 0.98 -0.75
C LEU A 44 16.62 0.19 -0.37
N PRO A 45 17.76 0.24 -1.10
CA PRO A 45 18.95 -0.54 -0.75
C PRO A 45 19.50 -0.27 0.66
N PHE A 46 19.24 0.90 1.24
CA PHE A 46 19.75 1.26 2.56
C PHE A 46 18.99 0.59 3.72
N TRP A 47 17.78 0.08 3.47
CA TRP A 47 16.92 -0.43 4.55
C TRP A 47 16.06 -1.64 4.17
N GLN A 48 16.10 -2.12 2.92
CA GLN A 48 15.28 -3.24 2.43
C GLN A 48 15.36 -4.51 3.29
N GLY A 49 16.49 -4.74 3.97
CA GLY A 49 16.66 -5.87 4.90
C GLY A 49 15.69 -5.83 6.11
N GLU A 50 15.14 -4.66 6.44
CA GLU A 50 14.18 -4.50 7.55
C GLU A 50 12.76 -4.88 7.14
N ILE A 51 12.43 -4.93 5.84
CA ILE A 51 11.09 -5.25 5.34
C ILE A 51 10.60 -6.63 5.84
N PRO A 52 11.30 -7.74 5.59
CA PRO A 52 10.83 -9.05 6.06
C PRO A 52 10.73 -9.13 7.59
N VAL A 53 11.66 -8.49 8.31
CA VAL A 53 11.64 -8.43 9.78
C VAL A 53 10.39 -7.70 10.29
N ALA A 54 10.07 -6.56 9.68
CA ALA A 54 8.87 -5.79 10.02
C ALA A 54 7.58 -6.56 9.67
N VAL A 55 7.53 -7.20 8.49
CA VAL A 55 6.36 -8.00 8.06
C VAL A 55 6.07 -9.10 9.08
N GLU A 56 7.07 -9.90 9.45
CA GLU A 56 6.89 -11.02 10.38
C GLU A 56 6.47 -10.53 11.76
N ARG A 57 7.10 -9.48 12.28
CA ARG A 57 6.75 -8.93 13.60
C ARG A 57 5.33 -8.37 13.63
N LEU A 58 4.93 -7.61 12.61
CA LEU A 58 3.60 -7.00 12.53
C LEU A 58 2.51 -8.09 12.41
N LYS A 59 2.75 -9.11 11.59
CA LYS A 59 1.83 -10.27 11.48
C LYS A 59 1.72 -11.02 12.82
N ALA A 60 2.84 -11.25 13.52
CA ALA A 60 2.85 -11.88 14.84
C ALA A 60 2.07 -11.07 15.90
N ALA A 61 2.04 -9.74 15.77
CA ALA A 61 1.21 -8.85 16.58
C ALA A 61 -0.26 -8.75 16.13
N GLY A 62 -0.69 -9.59 15.17
CA GLY A 62 -2.06 -9.64 14.68
C GLY A 62 -2.43 -8.50 13.73
N LYS A 63 -1.45 -7.79 13.15
CA LYS A 63 -1.70 -6.73 12.17
C LYS A 63 -1.87 -7.32 10.77
N GLU A 64 -2.78 -6.76 10.00
CA GLU A 64 -2.84 -7.00 8.56
C GLU A 64 -1.72 -6.22 7.87
N VAL A 65 -0.90 -6.87 7.04
CA VAL A 65 0.32 -6.26 6.47
C VAL A 65 0.24 -6.26 4.95
N TRP A 66 0.51 -5.09 4.38
CA TRP A 66 0.59 -4.86 2.93
C TRP A 66 1.94 -4.22 2.57
N LEU A 67 2.43 -4.51 1.38
CA LEU A 67 3.61 -3.85 0.82
C LEU A 67 3.21 -2.79 -0.20
N THR A 68 3.78 -1.59 -0.12
CA THR A 68 3.51 -0.54 -1.12
C THR A 68 4.38 -0.69 -2.36
N SER A 69 3.80 -0.43 -3.53
CA SER A 69 4.58 -0.14 -4.74
C SER A 69 5.22 1.26 -4.67
N LEU A 70 6.13 1.55 -5.59
CA LEU A 70 6.55 2.93 -5.86
C LEU A 70 5.36 3.76 -6.35
N ALA A 71 5.37 5.05 -6.02
CA ALA A 71 4.40 6.04 -6.49
C ALA A 71 4.59 6.42 -7.96
N LEU A 72 5.79 6.22 -8.48
CA LEU A 72 6.11 6.52 -9.87
C LEU A 72 7.18 5.54 -10.38
N VAL A 73 6.80 4.68 -11.31
CA VAL A 73 7.71 3.71 -11.93
C VAL A 73 8.22 4.26 -13.26
N THR A 74 9.51 4.60 -13.32
CA THR A 74 10.11 5.27 -14.51
C THR A 74 11.22 4.46 -15.17
N LEU A 75 11.91 3.61 -14.41
CA LEU A 75 13.09 2.89 -14.88
C LEU A 75 12.83 1.41 -15.09
N LYS A 76 13.61 0.78 -15.99
CA LYS A 76 13.55 -0.68 -16.21
C LYS A 76 13.77 -1.48 -14.92
N ARG A 77 14.71 -1.05 -14.07
CA ARG A 77 14.94 -1.70 -12.77
C ARG A 77 13.76 -1.55 -11.80
N GLU A 78 13.00 -0.46 -11.88
CA GLU A 78 11.84 -0.22 -11.00
C GLU A 78 10.67 -1.11 -11.41
N ARG A 79 10.52 -1.39 -12.71
CA ARG A 79 9.59 -2.40 -13.21
C ARG A 79 9.91 -3.81 -12.69
N GLN A 80 11.20 -4.18 -12.69
CA GLN A 80 11.64 -5.47 -12.11
C GLN A 80 11.36 -5.53 -10.61
N LEU A 81 11.67 -4.47 -9.86
CA LEU A 81 11.31 -4.39 -8.44
C LEU A 81 9.80 -4.48 -8.19
N THR A 82 8.98 -3.96 -9.12
CA THR A 82 7.51 -4.04 -9.03
C THR A 82 7.01 -5.47 -9.28
N GLU A 83 7.62 -6.21 -10.20
CA GLU A 83 7.34 -7.63 -10.43
C GLU A 83 7.74 -8.46 -9.19
N GLU A 84 8.96 -8.28 -8.68
CA GLU A 84 9.46 -8.94 -7.46
C GLU A 84 8.58 -8.65 -6.23
N LEU A 85 8.06 -7.42 -6.11
CA LEU A 85 7.13 -7.02 -5.06
C LEU A 85 5.84 -7.85 -5.07
N VAL A 86 5.27 -8.09 -6.26
CA VAL A 86 4.06 -8.89 -6.42
C VAL A 86 4.32 -10.35 -6.08
N ASP A 87 5.52 -10.86 -6.41
CA ASP A 87 5.92 -12.24 -6.12
C ASP A 87 6.28 -12.49 -4.64
N ALA A 88 6.42 -11.44 -3.82
CA ALA A 88 6.78 -11.54 -2.40
C ALA A 88 5.73 -12.27 -1.52
N GLY A 89 4.53 -12.57 -2.05
CA GLY A 89 3.50 -13.32 -1.33
C GLY A 89 2.83 -12.57 -0.17
N VAL A 90 3.06 -11.26 -0.08
CA VAL A 90 2.36 -10.33 0.83
C VAL A 90 1.38 -9.50 -0.01
N GLY A 91 0.25 -9.10 0.56
CA GLY A 91 -0.69 -8.22 -0.14
C GLY A 91 -0.02 -6.93 -0.60
N VAL A 92 -0.38 -6.42 -1.79
CA VAL A 92 0.21 -5.20 -2.35
C VAL A 92 -0.77 -4.02 -2.32
N GLU A 93 -0.30 -2.87 -1.83
CA GLU A 93 -0.93 -1.58 -2.06
C GLU A 93 -0.29 -0.91 -3.29
N ILE A 94 -1.09 -0.70 -4.34
CA ILE A 94 -0.63 -0.04 -5.55
C ILE A 94 -0.67 1.47 -5.36
N SER A 95 0.43 2.12 -5.73
CA SER A 95 0.58 3.58 -5.80
C SER A 95 0.88 4.08 -7.21
N ASP A 96 1.13 3.17 -8.14
CA ASP A 96 1.29 3.41 -9.57
C ASP A 96 0.56 2.29 -10.34
N LEU A 97 -0.19 2.65 -11.39
CA LEU A 97 -0.98 1.70 -12.19
C LEU A 97 -0.13 0.68 -12.94
N THR A 98 1.17 0.93 -13.13
CA THR A 98 2.14 -0.02 -13.69
C THR A 98 2.13 -1.35 -12.93
N THR A 99 1.86 -1.33 -11.63
CA THR A 99 1.75 -2.54 -10.79
C THR A 99 0.66 -3.49 -11.28
N LEU A 100 -0.42 -2.97 -11.89
CA LEU A 100 -1.50 -3.80 -12.43
C LEU A 100 -1.06 -4.71 -13.60
N ALA A 101 0.05 -4.39 -14.26
CA ALA A 101 0.59 -5.24 -15.33
C ALA A 101 1.19 -6.55 -14.81
N TYR A 102 1.61 -6.57 -13.55
CA TYR A 102 2.27 -7.70 -12.89
C TYR A 102 1.33 -8.49 -11.99
N LEU A 103 0.22 -7.87 -11.53
CA LEU A 103 -0.79 -8.55 -10.73
C LEU A 103 -1.56 -9.58 -11.58
N PRO A 104 -1.58 -10.86 -11.18
CA PRO A 104 -2.45 -11.85 -11.82
C PRO A 104 -3.91 -11.40 -11.74
N LYS A 105 -4.70 -11.76 -12.77
CA LYS A 105 -6.10 -11.38 -12.84
C LYS A 105 -6.87 -11.95 -11.64
N GLY A 106 -7.56 -11.07 -10.91
CA GLY A 106 -8.37 -11.44 -9.75
C GLY A 106 -7.60 -11.43 -8.42
N THR A 107 -6.30 -11.15 -8.41
CA THR A 107 -5.53 -10.97 -7.18
C THR A 107 -6.05 -9.76 -6.40
N PRO A 108 -6.43 -9.91 -5.12
CA PRO A 108 -6.82 -8.78 -4.28
C PRO A 108 -5.68 -7.78 -4.07
N PHE A 109 -5.96 -6.48 -4.21
CA PHE A 109 -4.99 -5.41 -3.92
C PHE A 109 -5.63 -4.20 -3.20
N SER A 110 -4.80 -3.38 -2.55
CA SER A 110 -5.19 -2.06 -2.02
C SER A 110 -4.77 -0.95 -2.99
N VAL A 111 -5.48 0.15 -3.01
CA VAL A 111 -5.16 1.35 -3.80
C VAL A 111 -4.81 2.49 -2.86
N SER A 112 -3.62 3.05 -3.02
CA SER A 112 -3.12 4.16 -2.22
C SER A 112 -3.77 5.49 -2.60
N PRO A 113 -3.68 6.53 -1.75
CA PRO A 113 -4.26 7.84 -2.04
C PRO A 113 -3.53 8.60 -3.17
N LEU A 114 -2.45 8.04 -3.71
CA LEU A 114 -1.73 8.63 -4.84
C LEU A 114 -2.36 8.29 -6.20
N ILE A 115 -3.32 7.37 -6.24
CA ILE A 115 -4.11 7.09 -7.44
C ILE A 115 -5.39 7.94 -7.41
N ASN A 116 -5.59 8.69 -8.49
CA ASN A 116 -6.68 9.67 -8.62
C ASN A 116 -8.06 9.02 -8.79
N VAL A 117 -8.65 8.52 -7.70
CA VAL A 117 -10.01 7.97 -7.68
C VAL A 117 -11.01 9.06 -7.31
N TYR A 118 -11.43 9.85 -8.31
CA TYR A 118 -12.32 11.00 -8.10
C TYR A 118 -13.80 10.76 -8.47
N ASN A 119 -14.11 9.61 -9.08
CA ASN A 119 -15.44 9.31 -9.56
C ASN A 119 -15.74 7.81 -9.46
N ILE A 120 -17.02 7.48 -9.53
CA ILE A 120 -17.52 6.10 -9.43
C ILE A 120 -17.00 5.23 -10.59
N GLY A 121 -16.88 5.76 -11.80
CA GLY A 121 -16.35 5.00 -12.94
C GLY A 121 -14.92 4.48 -12.71
N THR A 122 -14.04 5.31 -12.16
CA THR A 122 -12.68 4.89 -11.78
C THR A 122 -12.69 3.86 -10.66
N LEU A 123 -13.54 4.06 -9.65
CA LEU A 123 -13.73 3.10 -8.55
C LEU A 123 -14.20 1.74 -9.09
N ASP A 124 -15.22 1.73 -9.95
CA ASP A 124 -15.80 0.52 -10.54
C ASP A 124 -14.77 -0.24 -11.36
N TRP A 125 -13.95 0.49 -12.13
CA TRP A 125 -12.88 -0.10 -12.92
C TRP A 125 -11.82 -0.77 -12.03
N LEU A 126 -11.41 -0.12 -10.94
CA LEU A 126 -10.46 -0.68 -9.98
C LEU A 126 -11.04 -1.89 -9.23
N ALA A 127 -12.30 -1.81 -8.79
CA ALA A 127 -13.01 -2.92 -8.15
C ALA A 127 -13.09 -4.13 -9.09
N ALA A 128 -13.46 -3.93 -10.36
CA ALA A 128 -13.50 -4.98 -11.37
C ALA A 128 -12.12 -5.61 -11.67
N ARG A 129 -11.03 -4.91 -11.37
CA ARG A 129 -9.66 -5.43 -11.47
C ARG A 129 -9.22 -6.24 -10.25
N GLY A 130 -9.92 -6.13 -9.12
CA GLY A 130 -9.59 -6.82 -7.86
C GLY A 130 -9.25 -5.90 -6.69
N ALA A 131 -9.43 -4.57 -6.82
CA ALA A 131 -9.23 -3.67 -5.69
C ALA A 131 -10.21 -4.01 -4.56
N LYS A 132 -9.68 -4.23 -3.36
CA LYS A 132 -10.46 -4.50 -2.13
C LYS A 132 -10.50 -3.33 -1.18
N ARG A 133 -9.58 -2.39 -1.33
CA ARG A 133 -9.55 -1.15 -0.56
C ARG A 133 -9.07 -0.03 -1.45
N ILE A 134 -9.65 1.15 -1.29
CA ILE A 134 -9.23 2.36 -1.96
C ILE A 134 -9.13 3.46 -0.90
N CYS A 135 -7.91 3.92 -0.66
CA CYS A 135 -7.69 5.14 0.10
C CYS A 135 -7.94 6.31 -0.86
N LEU A 136 -8.95 7.12 -0.58
CA LEU A 136 -9.34 8.23 -1.45
C LEU A 136 -8.35 9.40 -1.30
N PRO A 137 -8.08 10.17 -2.37
CA PRO A 137 -7.21 11.34 -2.31
C PRO A 137 -7.69 12.37 -1.27
N ASN A 138 -6.76 12.97 -0.53
CA ASN A 138 -7.05 13.78 0.65
C ASN A 138 -7.67 15.16 0.33
N GLU A 139 -7.61 15.59 -0.92
CA GLU A 139 -8.19 16.83 -1.44
C GLU A 139 -9.68 16.70 -1.77
N LEU A 140 -10.25 15.48 -1.77
CA LEU A 140 -11.66 15.28 -2.08
C LEU A 140 -12.57 15.92 -1.00
N PRO A 141 -13.61 16.66 -1.40
CA PRO A 141 -14.63 17.11 -0.46
C PRO A 141 -15.29 15.92 0.24
N LEU A 142 -15.65 16.07 1.51
CA LEU A 142 -16.29 15.00 2.30
C LEU A 142 -17.57 14.45 1.66
N ALA A 143 -18.32 15.29 0.94
CA ALA A 143 -19.51 14.86 0.20
C ALA A 143 -19.15 13.88 -0.94
N SER A 144 -18.04 14.09 -1.64
CA SER A 144 -17.53 13.17 -2.66
C SER A 144 -17.02 11.88 -2.03
N VAL A 145 -16.30 11.98 -0.91
CA VAL A 145 -15.83 10.83 -0.12
C VAL A 145 -17.00 9.95 0.30
N ALA A 146 -18.07 10.53 0.85
CA ALA A 146 -19.26 9.79 1.28
C ALA A 146 -19.92 9.01 0.12
N ARG A 147 -20.03 9.64 -1.06
CA ARG A 147 -20.60 9.00 -2.26
C ARG A 147 -19.74 7.84 -2.76
N LEU A 148 -18.43 8.04 -2.82
CA LEU A 148 -17.48 7.01 -3.25
C LEU A 148 -17.41 5.85 -2.25
N ALA A 149 -17.44 6.14 -0.95
CA ALA A 149 -17.46 5.12 0.09
C ALA A 149 -18.73 4.24 0.02
N ALA A 150 -19.90 4.85 -0.19
CA ALA A 150 -21.15 4.11 -0.39
C ALA A 150 -21.08 3.21 -1.64
N ALA A 151 -20.62 3.75 -2.77
CA ALA A 151 -20.45 2.98 -4.00
C ALA A 151 -19.44 1.82 -3.79
N GLY A 152 -18.32 2.07 -3.11
CA GLY A 152 -17.34 1.05 -2.76
C GLY A 152 -17.93 -0.09 -1.93
N ALA A 153 -18.74 0.21 -0.92
CA ALA A 153 -19.38 -0.79 -0.08
C ALA A 153 -20.27 -1.77 -0.86
N GLU A 154 -20.91 -1.32 -1.93
CA GLU A 154 -21.74 -2.17 -2.81
C GLU A 154 -20.89 -3.17 -3.64
N ARG A 155 -19.59 -2.93 -3.79
CA ARG A 155 -18.68 -3.71 -4.66
C ARG A 155 -17.76 -4.67 -3.89
N GLY A 156 -17.82 -4.64 -2.56
CA GLY A 156 -17.04 -5.49 -1.65
C GLY A 156 -15.56 -5.18 -1.66
#